data_AF-A0AAD7S339-F1
#
_entry.id   AF-A0AAD7S339-F1
#
_cell.length_a   1.000
_cell.length_b   1.000
_cell.length_c   1.000
_cell.angle_alpha   90.00
_cell.angle_beta   90.00
_cell.angle_gamma   90.00
#
_symmetry.space_group_name_H-M   'P 1'
#
loop_
_entity.id
_entity.type
_entity.pdbx_description
1 polymer ?
#
loop_
_entity_poly.entity_id
_entity_poly.type
_entity_poly.pdbx_seq_one_letter_code
_entity_poly.pdbx_strand_id
1 'polypeptide(L)'
;MTQLHRHTILNTTDSLFYVQFAQMERQLMKFVDRVKAIDGSGDLNEISSEYTTIRAHTADLNRSSGFTTEAGKLKDNIKKNRYKDILPYDQTRVTLKPLKTESESDYINASFIQGTTGNKRYIATQGPLSHTLGDFWRMVWQYDIKVIVMACRETELGKRKCERYWTAPTETSIFGPFTVTNLEECSPNDEVVTGIYW
;
A
#
# COMPACT_ATOMS: atom_id res chain seq x y z
N MET A 1 -12.75 53.98 45.15
CA MET A 1 -11.59 53.07 45.02
C MET A 1 -12.12 51.71 44.59
N THR A 2 -12.39 51.52 43.30
CA THR A 2 -13.10 50.34 42.80
C THR A 2 -12.08 49.45 42.09
N GLN A 3 -11.93 48.22 42.58
CA GLN A 3 -10.95 47.25 42.09
C GLN A 3 -11.18 46.89 40.62
N LEU A 4 -10.07 46.85 39.89
CA LEU A 4 -9.98 46.42 38.50
C LEU A 4 -10.13 44.88 38.43
N HIS A 5 -11.31 44.39 38.08
CA HIS A 5 -11.50 43.00 37.68
C HIS A 5 -11.03 42.83 36.23
N ARG A 6 -9.78 42.36 36.04
CA ARG A 6 -9.34 41.77 34.77
C ARG A 6 -10.09 40.46 34.57
N HIS A 7 -11.08 40.45 33.68
CA HIS A 7 -11.69 39.24 33.15
C HIS A 7 -10.68 38.57 32.21
N THR A 8 -10.01 37.54 32.72
CA THR A 8 -9.22 36.60 31.93
C THR A 8 -10.18 35.60 31.30
N ILE A 9 -10.55 35.82 30.04
CA ILE A 9 -11.15 34.77 29.21
C ILE A 9 -9.98 33.90 28.71
N LEU A 10 -9.60 32.89 29.50
CA LEU A 10 -8.80 31.78 28.99
C LEU A 10 -9.78 30.74 28.46
N ASN A 11 -9.82 30.64 27.13
CA ASN A 11 -10.68 29.73 26.39
C ASN A 11 -10.41 28.27 26.80
N THR A 12 -11.43 27.57 27.25
CA THR A 12 -11.43 26.14 27.61
C THR A 12 -11.05 25.20 26.45
N THR A 13 -11.03 25.71 25.22
CA THR A 13 -10.57 24.98 24.03
C THR A 13 -9.04 24.82 23.99
N ASP A 14 -8.29 25.78 24.53
CA ASP A 14 -6.82 25.75 24.54
C ASP A 14 -6.27 24.74 25.55
N SER A 15 -6.96 24.55 26.68
CA SER A 15 -6.53 23.59 27.71
C SER A 15 -6.72 22.14 27.30
N LEU A 16 -7.82 21.81 26.61
CA LEU A 16 -8.07 20.44 26.12
C LEU A 16 -7.10 20.07 24.99
N PHE A 17 -6.84 21.01 24.07
CA PHE A 17 -5.85 20.84 23.02
C PHE A 17 -4.45 20.61 23.60
N TYR A 18 -4.04 21.40 24.60
CA TYR A 18 -2.74 21.25 25.25
C TYR A 18 -2.60 19.91 25.99
N VAL A 19 -3.65 19.45 26.68
CA VAL A 19 -3.64 18.14 27.36
C VAL A 19 -3.53 16.99 26.35
N GLN A 20 -4.27 17.06 25.25
CA GLN A 20 -4.23 16.05 24.20
C GLN A 20 -2.88 16.04 23.46
N PHE A 21 -2.33 17.22 23.19
CA PHE A 21 -0.99 17.37 22.61
C PHE A 21 0.10 16.81 23.52
N ALA A 22 0.09 17.17 24.81
CA ALA A 22 1.05 16.65 25.78
C ALA A 22 0.89 15.13 25.99
N GLN A 23 -0.32 14.60 25.88
CA GLN A 23 -0.55 13.15 25.90
C GLN A 23 0.05 12.46 24.68
N MET A 24 -0.16 13.02 23.49
CA MET A 24 0.43 12.50 22.25
C MET A 24 1.96 12.53 22.30
N GLU A 25 2.55 13.64 22.74
CA GLU A 25 4.00 13.78 22.92
C GLU A 25 4.55 12.72 23.88
N ARG A 26 3.90 12.49 25.02
CA ARG A 26 4.28 11.42 25.95
C ARG A 26 4.23 10.04 25.32
N GLN A 27 3.23 9.73 24.49
CA GLN A 27 3.14 8.43 23.82
C GLN A 27 4.22 8.28 22.75
N LEU A 28 4.51 9.33 21.99
CA LEU A 28 5.59 9.35 21.00
C LEU A 28 6.95 9.15 21.67
N MET A 29 7.21 9.82 22.80
CA MET A 29 8.46 9.66 23.54
C MET A 29 8.62 8.24 24.09
N LYS A 30 7.56 7.64 24.65
CA LYS A 30 7.57 6.24 25.09
C LYS A 30 7.90 5.27 23.94
N PHE A 31 7.39 5.54 22.74
CA PHE A 31 7.71 4.73 21.57
C PHE A 31 9.18 4.89 21.19
N VAL A 32 9.70 6.11 21.14
CA VAL A 32 11.12 6.38 20.85
C VAL A 32 12.04 5.69 21.86
N ASP A 33 11.72 5.78 23.15
CA ASP A 33 12.51 5.14 24.20
C ASP A 33 12.51 3.61 24.07
N ARG A 34 11.35 3.02 23.72
CA ARG A 34 11.24 1.58 23.43
C ARG A 34 12.11 1.17 22.23
N VAL A 35 12.02 1.90 21.12
CA VAL A 35 12.80 1.59 19.91
C VAL A 35 14.30 1.70 20.18
N LYS A 36 14.73 2.73 20.92
CA LYS A 36 16.14 2.89 21.33
C LYS A 36 16.62 1.76 22.25
N ALA A 37 15.76 1.26 23.13
CA ALA A 37 16.12 0.13 23.99
C ALA A 37 16.33 -1.16 23.18
N ILE A 38 15.50 -1.38 22.15
CA ILE A 38 15.64 -2.51 21.23
C ILE A 38 16.94 -2.39 20.40
N ASP A 39 17.24 -1.20 19.87
CA ASP A 39 18.45 -0.97 19.07
C ASP A 39 19.75 -1.04 19.90
N GLY A 40 19.76 -0.40 21.08
CA GLY A 40 20.94 -0.32 21.96
C GLY A 40 21.29 -1.62 22.71
N SER A 41 20.34 -2.55 22.82
CA SER A 41 20.59 -3.88 23.42
C SER A 41 21.19 -4.88 22.41
N GLY A 42 21.16 -4.57 21.11
CA GLY A 42 21.45 -5.54 20.05
C GLY A 42 20.44 -6.69 19.98
N ASP A 43 19.33 -6.60 20.72
CA ASP A 43 18.38 -7.68 20.91
C ASP A 43 17.36 -7.74 19.77
N LEU A 44 17.84 -8.17 18.61
CA LEU A 44 16.99 -8.57 17.48
C LEU A 44 15.98 -9.67 17.85
N ASN A 45 16.10 -10.29 19.03
CA ASN A 45 15.21 -11.36 19.47
C ASN A 45 13.80 -10.86 19.80
N GLU A 46 13.61 -9.62 20.29
CA GLU A 46 12.26 -9.13 20.60
C GLU A 46 11.43 -8.92 19.32
N ILE A 47 11.98 -8.22 18.31
CA ILE A 47 11.34 -8.05 16.99
C ILE A 47 11.17 -9.41 16.29
N SER A 48 12.18 -10.28 16.35
CA SER A 48 12.11 -11.62 15.76
C SER A 48 11.03 -12.49 16.42
N SER A 49 10.89 -12.39 17.74
CA SER A 49 9.84 -13.07 18.51
C SER A 49 8.46 -12.55 18.11
N GLU A 50 8.26 -11.23 18.08
CA GLU A 50 7.00 -10.60 17.66
C GLU A 50 6.63 -11.02 16.22
N TYR A 51 7.58 -10.97 15.29
CA TYR A 51 7.37 -11.43 13.92
C TYR A 51 6.95 -12.91 13.87
N THR A 52 7.57 -13.76 14.68
CA THR A 52 7.22 -15.18 14.78
C THR A 52 5.80 -15.36 15.32
N THR A 53 5.40 -14.59 16.32
CA THR A 53 4.02 -14.58 16.85
C THR A 53 3.02 -14.16 15.79
N ILE A 54 3.28 -13.08 15.04
CA ILE A 54 2.41 -12.61 13.95
C ILE A 54 2.26 -13.70 12.89
N ARG A 55 3.35 -14.38 12.52
CA ARG A 55 3.31 -15.48 11.54
C ARG A 55 2.47 -16.66 12.01
N ALA A 56 2.63 -17.07 13.28
CA ALA A 56 1.82 -18.14 13.86
C ALA A 56 0.33 -17.76 13.87
N HIS A 57 0.02 -16.55 14.32
CA HIS A 57 -1.36 -16.05 14.38
C HIS A 57 -2.00 -15.93 12.99
N THR A 58 -1.24 -15.49 11.97
CA THR A 58 -1.72 -15.43 10.58
C THR A 58 -2.09 -16.83 10.07
N ALA A 59 -1.30 -17.85 10.40
CA ALA A 59 -1.60 -19.22 10.01
C ALA A 59 -2.91 -19.73 10.65
N ASP A 60 -3.15 -19.40 11.92
CA ASP A 60 -4.36 -19.77 12.63
C ASP A 60 -5.59 -18.98 12.15
N LEU A 61 -5.44 -17.69 11.87
CA LEU A 61 -6.47 -16.86 11.26
C LEU A 61 -6.88 -17.43 9.90
N ASN A 62 -5.93 -17.84 9.07
CA ASN A 62 -6.24 -18.45 7.77
C ASN A 62 -7.02 -19.76 7.90
N ARG A 63 -6.77 -20.56 8.95
CA ARG A 63 -7.52 -21.80 9.23
C ARG A 63 -8.92 -21.53 9.78
N SER A 64 -9.08 -20.49 10.60
CA SER A 64 -10.30 -20.23 11.37
C SER A 64 -11.25 -19.21 10.73
N SER A 65 -10.74 -18.29 9.91
CA SER A 65 -11.48 -17.12 9.41
C SER A 65 -12.13 -17.34 8.04
N GLY A 66 -12.02 -18.55 7.46
CA GLY A 66 -12.63 -18.87 6.18
C GLY A 66 -12.09 -18.04 5.00
N PHE A 67 -10.89 -17.47 5.12
CA PHE A 67 -10.24 -16.78 4.01
C PHE A 67 -9.83 -17.78 2.94
N THR A 68 -10.14 -17.47 1.69
CA THR A 68 -9.92 -18.36 0.54
C THR A 68 -9.11 -17.65 -0.53
N THR A 69 -8.51 -18.40 -1.44
CA THR A 69 -7.70 -17.87 -2.56
C THR A 69 -8.09 -18.55 -3.87
N GLU A 70 -9.35 -18.98 -3.99
CA GLU A 70 -9.83 -19.84 -5.06
C GLU A 70 -9.81 -19.13 -6.42
N ALA A 71 -10.13 -17.83 -6.47
CA ALA A 71 -10.05 -17.07 -7.72
C ALA A 71 -8.64 -17.08 -8.29
N GLY A 72 -7.61 -16.98 -7.44
CA GLY A 72 -6.21 -17.02 -7.85
C GLY A 72 -5.73 -18.41 -8.30
N LYS A 73 -6.41 -19.47 -7.86
CA LYS A 73 -6.11 -20.87 -8.23
C LYS A 73 -6.83 -21.34 -9.48
N LEU A 74 -7.79 -20.58 -10.02
CA LEU A 74 -8.46 -20.93 -11.27
C LEU A 74 -7.44 -21.09 -12.41
N LYS A 75 -7.63 -22.11 -13.24
CA LYS A 75 -6.70 -22.50 -14.32
C LYS A 75 -6.26 -21.32 -15.19
N ASP A 76 -7.20 -20.43 -15.50
CA ASP A 76 -6.94 -19.25 -16.37
C ASP A 76 -6.21 -18.11 -15.64
N ASN A 77 -6.29 -18.08 -14.31
CA ASN A 77 -5.70 -17.05 -13.44
C ASN A 77 -4.33 -17.45 -12.90
N ILE A 78 -3.98 -18.74 -12.84
CA ILE A 78 -2.67 -19.21 -12.33
C ILE A 78 -1.51 -18.48 -13.02
N LYS A 79 -1.60 -18.29 -14.34
CA LYS A 79 -0.56 -17.59 -15.13
C LYS A 79 -0.46 -16.10 -14.81
N LYS A 80 -1.47 -15.49 -14.18
CA LYS A 80 -1.49 -14.07 -13.80
C LYS A 80 -0.80 -13.80 -12.46
N ASN A 81 -0.38 -14.84 -11.73
CA ASN A 81 0.32 -14.73 -10.46
C ASN A 81 1.84 -14.79 -10.67
N ARG A 82 2.58 -13.82 -10.14
CA ARG A 82 4.06 -13.81 -10.20
C ARG A 82 4.66 -14.92 -9.34
N TYR A 83 4.05 -15.21 -8.19
CA TYR A 83 4.46 -16.26 -7.28
C TYR A 83 3.28 -17.19 -6.99
N LYS A 84 3.53 -18.50 -6.96
CA LYS A 84 2.47 -19.52 -6.80
C LYS A 84 1.86 -19.51 -5.40
N ASP A 85 2.64 -19.08 -4.42
CA ASP A 85 2.33 -19.05 -2.99
C ASP A 85 1.81 -17.68 -2.52
N ILE A 86 1.79 -16.67 -3.38
CA ILE A 86 1.28 -15.33 -3.06
C ILE A 86 0.03 -15.05 -3.89
N LEU A 87 -1.12 -15.33 -3.29
CA LEU A 87 -2.45 -15.15 -3.90
C LEU A 87 -3.28 -14.18 -3.07
N PRO A 88 -4.11 -13.32 -3.70
CA PRO A 88 -5.01 -12.43 -2.97
C PRO A 88 -6.16 -13.23 -2.34
N TYR A 89 -6.60 -12.84 -1.15
CA TYR A 89 -7.80 -13.42 -0.54
C TYR A 89 -9.05 -13.03 -1.33
N ASP A 90 -9.94 -13.99 -1.60
CA ASP A 90 -11.16 -13.76 -2.38
C ASP A 90 -12.05 -12.66 -1.77
N GLN A 91 -12.03 -12.53 -0.44
CA GLN A 91 -12.81 -11.58 0.35
C GLN A 91 -12.34 -10.13 0.18
N THR A 92 -11.08 -9.93 -0.21
CA THR A 92 -10.46 -8.59 -0.30
C THR A 92 -9.85 -8.31 -1.66
N ARG A 93 -9.84 -9.28 -2.58
CA ARG A 93 -9.26 -9.11 -3.90
C ARG A 93 -9.93 -7.96 -4.66
N VAL A 94 -9.14 -7.33 -5.51
CA VAL A 94 -9.65 -6.38 -6.48
C VAL A 94 -10.31 -7.14 -7.65
N THR A 95 -11.51 -6.71 -8.02
CA THR A 95 -12.26 -7.27 -9.16
C THR A 95 -12.24 -6.28 -10.32
N LEU A 96 -11.93 -6.76 -11.53
CA LEU A 96 -11.95 -5.96 -12.75
C LEU A 96 -13.27 -6.16 -13.49
N LYS A 97 -13.87 -5.07 -13.95
CA LYS A 97 -15.06 -5.11 -14.80
C LYS A 97 -14.62 -5.47 -16.22
N PRO A 98 -15.40 -6.29 -16.95
CA PRO A 98 -15.13 -6.56 -18.35
C PRO A 98 -15.10 -5.26 -19.15
N LEU A 99 -14.14 -5.14 -20.08
CA LEU A 99 -14.19 -4.10 -21.10
C LEU A 99 -15.00 -4.65 -22.27
N LYS A 100 -15.72 -3.78 -22.99
CA LYS A 100 -16.62 -4.19 -24.08
C LYS A 100 -15.94 -4.99 -25.20
N THR A 101 -14.61 -4.98 -25.28
CA THR A 101 -13.84 -5.43 -26.45
C THR A 101 -12.83 -6.55 -26.18
N GLU A 102 -12.47 -6.90 -24.93
CA GLU A 102 -11.54 -8.02 -24.66
C GLU A 102 -11.74 -8.66 -23.27
N SER A 103 -11.43 -9.97 -23.21
CA SER A 103 -11.24 -10.86 -22.05
C SER A 103 -12.09 -10.59 -20.79
N GLU A 104 -13.02 -11.52 -20.54
CA GLU A 104 -13.98 -11.50 -19.41
C GLU A 104 -13.36 -11.73 -18.02
N SER A 105 -12.04 -11.99 -17.93
CA SER A 105 -11.42 -12.28 -16.63
C SER A 105 -11.46 -11.04 -15.73
N ASP A 106 -12.12 -11.19 -14.58
CA ASP A 106 -12.23 -10.18 -13.52
C ASP A 106 -11.01 -10.16 -12.58
N TYR A 107 -10.01 -10.99 -12.87
CA TYR A 107 -8.93 -11.29 -11.95
C TYR A 107 -7.67 -10.46 -12.22
N ILE A 108 -7.16 -9.89 -11.14
CA ILE A 108 -5.81 -9.35 -10.98
C ILE A 108 -5.29 -9.75 -9.58
N ASN A 109 -4.00 -10.02 -9.46
CA ASN A 109 -3.38 -10.32 -8.16
C ASN A 109 -3.18 -9.02 -7.36
N ALA A 110 -4.26 -8.55 -6.74
CA ALA A 110 -4.29 -7.37 -5.91
C ALA A 110 -5.38 -7.48 -4.84
N SER A 111 -5.18 -6.84 -3.69
CA SER A 111 -6.12 -6.80 -2.56
C SER A 111 -6.32 -5.37 -2.04
N PHE A 112 -7.55 -5.05 -1.65
CA PHE A 112 -7.84 -3.85 -0.88
C PHE A 112 -7.29 -3.97 0.54
N ILE A 113 -6.60 -2.92 1.00
CA ILE A 113 -6.13 -2.77 2.37
C ILE A 113 -6.84 -1.58 3.01
N GLN A 114 -7.32 -1.81 4.23
CA GLN A 114 -7.97 -0.78 5.05
C GLN A 114 -6.92 0.17 5.62
N GLY A 115 -7.13 1.47 5.46
CA GLY A 115 -6.31 2.49 6.12
C GLY A 115 -6.74 2.75 7.56
N THR A 116 -5.97 3.58 8.26
CA THR A 116 -6.22 3.94 9.68
C THR A 116 -7.58 4.57 9.96
N THR A 117 -8.21 5.16 8.93
CA THR A 117 -9.55 5.79 9.03
C THR A 117 -10.69 4.82 8.69
N GLY A 118 -10.41 3.53 8.51
CA GLY A 118 -11.43 2.52 8.23
C GLY A 118 -11.89 2.44 6.77
N ASN A 119 -11.51 3.41 5.92
CA ASN A 119 -11.80 3.35 4.49
C ASN A 119 -10.78 2.43 3.78
N LYS A 120 -11.24 1.65 2.78
CA LYS A 120 -10.38 0.89 1.85
C LYS A 120 -9.60 1.87 0.98
N ARG A 121 -8.48 2.38 1.50
CA ARG A 121 -7.71 3.45 0.87
C ARG A 121 -6.60 2.94 -0.05
N TYR A 122 -6.13 1.72 0.17
CA TYR A 122 -4.96 1.20 -0.53
C TYR A 122 -5.31 -0.05 -1.31
N ILE A 123 -4.62 -0.23 -2.43
CA ILE A 123 -4.57 -1.48 -3.17
C ILE A 123 -3.12 -1.96 -3.12
N ALA A 124 -2.87 -3.11 -2.51
CA ALA A 124 -1.60 -3.80 -2.64
C ALA A 124 -1.70 -4.77 -3.82
N THR A 125 -0.76 -4.67 -4.76
CA THR A 125 -0.70 -5.53 -5.96
C THR A 125 0.71 -6.04 -6.15
N GLN A 126 0.86 -7.19 -6.81
CA GLN A 126 2.17 -7.63 -7.29
C GLN A 126 2.72 -6.64 -8.34
N GLY A 127 4.05 -6.63 -8.52
CA GLY A 127 4.64 -6.00 -9.70
C GLY A 127 4.13 -6.68 -10.97
N PRO A 128 3.52 -5.95 -11.94
CA PRO A 128 2.85 -6.55 -13.08
C PRO A 128 3.78 -7.43 -13.92
N LEU A 129 3.24 -8.49 -14.49
CA LEU A 129 3.85 -9.32 -15.53
C LEU A 129 3.55 -8.71 -16.90
N SER A 130 4.34 -9.06 -17.92
CA SER A 130 4.17 -8.57 -19.29
C SER A 130 2.74 -8.76 -19.81
N HIS A 131 2.14 -9.93 -19.62
CA HIS A 131 0.76 -10.24 -20.04
C HIS A 131 -0.32 -9.76 -19.06
N THR A 132 0.03 -9.02 -18.01
CA THR A 132 -0.92 -8.41 -17.05
C THR A 132 -0.83 -6.88 -17.01
N LEU A 133 -0.02 -6.25 -17.87
CA LEU A 133 0.09 -4.79 -17.95
C LEU A 133 -1.26 -4.12 -18.25
N GLY A 134 -2.04 -4.70 -19.16
CA GLY A 134 -3.40 -4.22 -19.46
C GLY A 134 -4.36 -4.37 -18.26
N ASP A 135 -4.26 -5.47 -17.51
CA ASP A 135 -5.04 -5.67 -16.27
C ASP A 135 -4.67 -4.62 -15.20
N PHE A 136 -3.37 -4.30 -15.07
CA PHE A 136 -2.87 -3.27 -14.15
C PHE A 136 -3.42 -1.88 -14.49
N TRP A 137 -3.33 -1.45 -15.75
CA TRP A 137 -3.87 -0.15 -16.16
C TRP A 137 -5.41 -0.12 -16.14
N ARG A 138 -6.08 -1.26 -16.38
CA ARG A 138 -7.52 -1.41 -16.16
C ARG A 138 -7.91 -1.19 -14.71
N MET A 139 -7.13 -1.71 -13.77
CA MET A 139 -7.32 -1.48 -12.34
C MET A 139 -7.16 0.00 -11.99
N VAL A 140 -6.09 0.63 -12.46
CA VAL A 140 -5.79 2.05 -12.23
C VAL A 140 -6.93 2.93 -12.72
N TRP A 141 -7.38 2.70 -13.95
CA TRP A 141 -8.51 3.42 -14.55
C TRP A 141 -9.83 3.18 -13.81
N GLN A 142 -10.20 1.92 -13.58
CA GLN A 142 -11.49 1.55 -13.00
C GLN A 142 -11.70 2.10 -11.58
N TYR A 143 -10.65 2.12 -10.78
CA TYR A 143 -10.69 2.55 -9.38
C TYR A 143 -10.23 4.00 -9.18
N ASP A 144 -10.08 4.76 -10.28
CA ASP A 144 -9.69 6.17 -10.26
C ASP A 144 -8.40 6.43 -9.46
N ILE A 145 -7.41 5.55 -9.60
CA ILE A 145 -6.15 5.63 -8.86
C ILE A 145 -5.34 6.83 -9.36
N LYS A 146 -4.91 7.69 -8.43
CA LYS A 146 -4.11 8.90 -8.72
C LYS A 146 -2.64 8.78 -8.33
N VAL A 147 -2.32 7.83 -7.46
CA VAL A 147 -0.96 7.65 -6.92
C VAL A 147 -0.61 6.18 -6.99
N ILE A 148 0.53 5.88 -7.63
CA ILE A 148 1.14 4.57 -7.67
C ILE A 148 2.47 4.66 -6.93
N VAL A 149 2.68 3.80 -5.94
CA VAL A 149 3.95 3.69 -5.21
C VAL A 149 4.59 2.37 -5.58
N MET A 150 5.76 2.43 -6.24
CA MET A 150 6.56 1.26 -6.60
C MET A 150 7.75 1.14 -5.66
N ALA A 151 7.79 0.07 -4.86
CA ALA A 151 8.82 -0.16 -3.85
C ALA A 151 9.78 -1.31 -4.24
N CYS A 152 10.01 -1.50 -5.54
CA CYS A 152 10.99 -2.47 -6.07
C CYS A 152 11.60 -1.94 -7.36
N ARG A 153 12.78 -2.45 -7.74
CA ARG A 153 13.34 -2.21 -9.08
C ARG A 153 12.74 -3.20 -10.09
N GLU A 154 12.88 -2.91 -11.38
CA GLU A 154 12.49 -3.86 -12.44
C GLU A 154 13.24 -5.19 -12.30
N THR A 155 14.54 -5.11 -11.98
CA THR A 155 15.43 -6.26 -11.77
C THR A 155 16.23 -6.11 -10.49
N GLU A 156 16.28 -7.17 -9.70
CA GLU A 156 17.06 -7.24 -8.45
C GLU A 156 17.81 -8.57 -8.42
N LEU A 157 19.11 -8.52 -8.11
CA LEU A 157 19.96 -9.71 -8.04
C LEU A 157 19.84 -10.60 -9.31
N GLY A 158 19.77 -9.97 -10.48
CA GLY A 158 19.63 -10.63 -11.78
C GLY A 158 18.25 -11.24 -12.08
N LYS A 159 17.25 -11.05 -11.20
CA LYS A 159 15.89 -11.57 -11.40
C LYS A 159 14.91 -10.44 -11.66
N ARG A 160 14.07 -10.58 -12.68
CA ARG A 160 12.97 -9.64 -12.97
C ARG A 160 11.92 -9.69 -11.85
N LYS A 161 11.65 -8.54 -11.24
CA LYS A 161 10.70 -8.34 -10.12
C LYS A 161 9.44 -7.61 -10.54
N CYS A 162 9.53 -6.73 -11.52
CA CYS A 162 8.44 -5.91 -12.01
C CYS A 162 8.61 -5.72 -13.52
N GLU A 163 7.52 -5.77 -14.28
CA GLU A 163 7.57 -5.29 -15.65
C GLU A 163 7.42 -3.77 -15.67
N ARG A 164 8.17 -3.09 -16.55
CA ARG A 164 8.00 -1.65 -16.73
C ARG A 164 6.63 -1.37 -17.33
N TYR A 165 5.77 -0.75 -16.53
CA TYR A 165 4.40 -0.39 -16.89
C TYR A 165 4.24 1.09 -17.22
N TRP A 166 5.34 1.84 -17.25
CA TRP A 166 5.39 3.25 -17.62
C TRP A 166 6.34 3.48 -18.80
N THR A 167 6.35 4.68 -19.33
CA THR A 167 7.17 5.07 -20.48
C THR A 167 8.17 6.16 -20.10
N ALA A 168 9.16 6.40 -20.96
CA ALA A 168 10.18 7.42 -20.72
C ALA A 168 9.55 8.83 -20.72
N PRO A 169 10.22 9.84 -20.15
CA PRO A 169 9.67 11.19 -20.08
C PRO A 169 9.30 11.72 -21.47
N THR A 170 8.13 12.35 -21.59
CA THR A 170 7.55 12.87 -22.83
C THR A 170 7.16 11.83 -23.89
N GLU A 171 7.30 10.54 -23.59
CA GLU A 171 6.85 9.46 -24.46
C GLU A 171 5.44 8.99 -24.12
N THR A 172 4.84 8.25 -25.06
CA THR A 172 3.56 7.59 -24.93
C THR A 172 3.72 6.09 -25.20
N SER A 173 3.01 5.26 -24.44
CA SER A 173 2.95 3.82 -24.66
C SER A 173 1.53 3.29 -24.50
N ILE A 174 1.24 2.17 -25.17
CA ILE A 174 -0.08 1.55 -25.18
C ILE A 174 -0.02 0.25 -24.38
N PHE A 175 -0.91 0.12 -23.40
CA PHE A 175 -1.06 -1.06 -22.55
C PHE A 175 -2.48 -1.61 -22.67
N GLY A 176 -2.69 -2.55 -23.58
CA GLY A 176 -4.05 -2.97 -23.96
C GLY A 176 -4.83 -1.79 -24.58
N PRO A 177 -6.03 -1.45 -24.09
CA PRO A 177 -6.79 -0.30 -24.59
C PRO A 177 -6.40 1.04 -23.95
N PHE A 178 -5.41 1.06 -23.06
CA PHE A 178 -5.00 2.26 -22.34
C PHE A 178 -3.79 2.90 -23.02
N THR A 179 -3.88 4.20 -23.27
CA THR A 179 -2.76 5.03 -23.70
C THR A 179 -2.22 5.75 -22.48
N VAL A 180 -0.93 5.63 -22.23
CA VAL A 180 -0.27 6.22 -21.06
C VAL A 180 0.88 7.09 -21.53
N THR A 181 0.85 8.35 -21.16
CA THR A 181 1.88 9.34 -21.46
C THR A 181 2.57 9.76 -20.18
N ASN A 182 3.90 9.75 -20.18
CA ASN A 182 4.69 10.32 -19.11
C ASN A 182 4.90 11.81 -19.40
N LEU A 183 4.26 12.69 -18.62
CA LEU A 183 4.35 14.13 -18.81
C LEU A 183 5.63 14.71 -18.21
N GLU A 184 6.04 14.19 -17.05
CA GLU A 184 7.15 14.71 -16.27
C GLU A 184 7.74 13.60 -15.42
N GLU A 185 9.06 13.60 -15.30
CA GLU A 185 9.79 12.74 -14.40
C GLU A 185 10.82 13.55 -13.62
N CYS A 186 10.87 13.32 -12.31
CA CYS A 186 11.85 13.93 -11.42
C CYS A 186 12.49 12.84 -10.55
N SER A 187 13.79 12.94 -10.33
CA SER A 187 14.56 12.04 -9.47
C SER A 187 15.12 12.83 -8.29
N PRO A 188 14.37 12.92 -7.16
CA PRO A 188 14.83 13.64 -5.97
C PRO A 188 16.14 13.10 -5.40
N ASN A 189 16.41 11.80 -5.59
CA ASN A 189 17.66 11.13 -5.25
C ASN A 189 17.82 9.84 -6.08
N ASP A 190 18.93 9.11 -5.88
CA ASP A 190 19.27 7.89 -6.63
C ASP A 190 18.31 6.70 -6.39
N GLU A 191 17.46 6.78 -5.37
CA GLU A 191 16.56 5.71 -4.96
C GLU A 191 15.09 5.99 -5.31
N VAL A 192 14.75 7.25 -5.62
CA VAL A 192 13.38 7.72 -5.80
C VAL A 192 13.22 8.36 -7.16
N VAL A 193 12.25 7.85 -7.92
CA VAL A 193 11.78 8.44 -9.17
C VAL A 193 10.29 8.77 -9.02
N THR A 194 9.91 9.96 -9.45
CA THR A 194 8.55 10.48 -9.39
C THR A 194 8.11 10.80 -10.81
N GLY A 195 7.01 10.22 -11.29
CA GLY A 195 6.48 10.46 -12.63
C GLY A 195 5.04 10.94 -12.60
N ILE A 196 4.67 11.79 -13.56
CA ILE A 196 3.29 12.24 -13.79
C ILE A 196 2.76 11.56 -15.05
N TYR A 197 1.68 10.80 -14.90
CA TYR A 197 1.12 9.96 -15.97
C TYR A 197 -0.34 10.32 -16.26
N TRP A 198 -0.71 10.32 -17.55
CA TRP A 198 -2.09 10.50 -18.04
C TRP A 198 -2.41 9.61 -19.23
#